data_AF-A0A3A0EU32-F1
#
_entry.id   AF-A0A3A0EU32-F1
#
_cell.length_a   1.000
_cell.length_b   1.000
_cell.length_c   1.000
_cell.angle_alpha   90.00
_cell.angle_beta   90.00
_cell.angle_gamma   90.00
#
_symmetry.space_group_name_H-M   'P 1'
#
loop_
_entity.id
_entity.type
_entity.pdbx_description
1 polymer ?
#
loop_
_entity_poly.entity_id
_entity_poly.type
_entity_poly.pdbx_seq_one_letter_code
_entity_poly.pdbx_strand_id
1 'polypeptide(L)'
;MIWLVLSLLVLLSLVLAMYPLLRRARIVEGHEEGHEDVAVYRRQLAEIDADRARGLIDEQAAAAARIEIERRILKAAAGEAAVLSRPLPRRLTIVLTLTVLTAAILLYVNSGSPLLPAAPALVAADQVIDTGTAKVDMRQAMDRLLTYLAEHPDDQEGWGHVRRLAPMLRREGDYAQGLEAAVAARPTDGTLRALYAESLIAMGGGQIGPAARLALREAAAVDPANPSVRYYTGMMYLQDGQEEAAAATWQALLDDSPPDAPWRGQVEARLSRLGGQSARAAAASELAALPPEERMARIRGMVEGLAARLRPVAEDREGWARLARAYSVLGEAEKAKAAHDTALKLAREAGDAALIEALQQDGPAAR
;
A
#
# COMPACT_ATOMS: atom_id res chain seq x y z
N MET A 1 24.11 -25.25 -6.23
CA MET A 1 24.83 -25.50 -4.96
C MET A 1 24.39 -24.57 -3.83
N ILE A 2 24.19 -23.25 -4.06
CA ILE A 2 23.82 -22.29 -3.00
C ILE A 2 22.50 -22.59 -2.27
N TRP A 3 21.50 -23.13 -2.98
CA TRP A 3 20.21 -23.50 -2.41
C TRP A 3 20.32 -24.62 -1.36
N LEU A 4 21.25 -25.56 -1.53
CA LEU A 4 21.52 -26.60 -0.53
C LEU A 4 22.15 -25.99 0.73
N VAL A 5 23.05 -25.02 0.56
CA VAL A 5 23.69 -24.30 1.68
C VAL A 5 22.65 -23.48 2.45
N LEU A 6 21.76 -22.77 1.76
CA LEU A 6 20.67 -22.00 2.38
C LEU A 6 19.67 -22.91 3.10
N SER A 7 19.30 -24.04 2.48
CA SER A 7 18.42 -25.04 3.11
C SER A 7 19.03 -25.62 4.39
N LEU A 8 20.34 -25.92 4.36
CA LEU A 8 21.09 -26.44 5.50
C LEU A 8 21.18 -25.39 6.62
N LEU A 9 21.37 -24.12 6.29
CA LEU A 9 21.41 -23.01 7.25
C LEU A 9 20.04 -22.77 7.92
N VAL A 10 18.96 -22.83 7.15
CA VAL A 10 17.59 -22.72 7.69
C VAL A 10 17.29 -23.89 8.61
N LEU A 11 17.64 -25.11 8.22
CA LEU A 11 17.47 -26.31 9.04
C LEU A 11 18.30 -26.22 10.33
N LEU A 12 19.57 -25.78 10.23
CA LEU A 12 20.46 -25.59 11.37
C LEU A 12 19.92 -24.53 12.34
N SER A 13 19.38 -23.43 11.81
CA SER A 13 18.75 -22.36 12.61
C SER A 13 17.51 -22.88 13.33
N LEU A 14 16.65 -23.65 12.65
CA LEU A 14 15.48 -24.28 13.27
C LEU A 14 15.89 -25.27 14.37
N VAL A 15 16.92 -26.08 14.13
CA VAL A 15 17.44 -27.04 15.10
C VAL A 15 18.04 -26.32 16.32
N LEU A 16 18.83 -25.26 16.13
CA LEU A 16 19.37 -24.46 17.24
C LEU A 16 18.27 -23.77 18.05
N ALA A 17 17.24 -23.24 17.39
CA ALA A 17 16.09 -22.62 18.05
C ALA A 17 15.24 -23.65 18.82
N MET A 18 15.13 -24.87 18.29
CA MET A 18 14.36 -25.96 18.89
C MET A 18 15.15 -26.74 19.96
N TYR A 19 16.49 -26.70 19.91
CA TYR A 19 17.38 -27.38 20.85
C TYR A 19 17.13 -27.03 22.34
N PRO A 20 16.96 -25.76 22.74
CA PRO A 20 16.62 -25.43 24.13
C PRO A 20 15.22 -25.91 24.55
N LEU A 21 14.31 -26.15 23.59
CA LEU A 21 12.96 -26.65 23.84
C LEU A 21 12.88 -28.18 23.92
N LEU A 22 13.83 -28.87 23.26
CA LEU A 22 13.97 -30.33 23.24
C LEU A 22 14.85 -30.85 24.38
N ARG A 23 15.78 -30.04 24.89
CA ARG A 23 16.41 -30.31 26.18
C ARG A 23 15.31 -30.32 27.23
N ARG A 24 14.92 -31.53 27.68
CA ARG A 24 14.33 -31.70 29.02
C ARG A 24 15.19 -30.83 29.93
N ALA A 25 14.56 -29.90 30.63
CA ALA A 25 15.14 -29.42 31.87
C ALA A 25 15.43 -30.71 32.64
N ARG A 26 16.71 -31.13 32.66
CA ARG A 26 17.19 -31.85 33.81
C ARG A 26 16.90 -30.85 34.91
N ILE A 27 15.89 -31.16 35.70
CA ILE A 27 15.90 -30.75 37.09
C ILE A 27 17.23 -31.30 37.56
N VAL A 28 18.27 -30.47 37.46
CA VAL A 28 19.40 -30.59 38.35
C VAL A 28 18.70 -30.42 39.68
N GLU A 29 18.59 -31.50 40.45
CA GLU A 29 18.42 -31.39 41.89
C GLU A 29 19.60 -30.54 42.37
N GLY A 30 19.46 -29.23 42.22
CA GLY A 30 20.34 -28.23 42.76
C GLY A 30 20.01 -28.17 44.23
N HIS A 31 20.59 -29.14 44.94
CA HIS A 31 21.06 -29.10 46.30
C HIS A 31 20.23 -28.31 47.32
N GLU A 32 19.83 -29.00 48.39
CA GLU A 32 19.27 -28.47 49.64
C GLU A 32 20.16 -27.42 50.37
N GLU A 33 21.23 -26.92 49.75
CA GLU A 33 22.22 -25.99 50.31
C GLU A 33 21.59 -24.68 50.81
N GLY A 34 20.56 -24.16 50.13
CA GLY A 34 19.95 -22.87 50.50
C GLY A 34 19.21 -22.86 51.84
N HIS A 35 18.64 -23.98 52.27
CA HIS A 35 17.92 -24.06 53.55
C HIS A 35 18.84 -24.34 54.74
N GLU A 36 19.93 -25.11 54.54
CA GLU A 36 20.97 -25.27 55.58
C GLU A 36 21.73 -23.96 55.85
N ASP A 37 22.05 -23.20 54.80
CA ASP A 37 22.84 -21.96 54.91
C ASP A 37 22.15 -20.87 55.76
N VAL A 38 20.83 -20.70 55.63
CA VAL A 38 20.09 -19.69 56.40
C VAL A 38 20.03 -20.02 57.89
N ALA A 39 19.93 -21.31 58.25
CA ALA A 39 19.95 -21.74 59.65
C ALA A 39 21.32 -21.50 60.30
N VAL A 40 22.39 -21.73 59.54
CA VAL A 40 23.78 -21.47 59.97
C VAL A 40 24.01 -19.98 60.19
N TYR A 41 23.57 -19.10 59.28
CA TYR A 41 23.73 -17.65 59.44
C TYR A 41 22.94 -17.07 60.62
N ARG A 42 21.74 -17.60 60.92
CA ARG A 42 20.99 -17.22 62.13
C ARG A 42 21.71 -17.62 63.41
N ARG A 43 22.40 -18.76 63.42
CA ARG A 43 23.22 -19.20 64.56
C ARG A 43 24.42 -18.28 64.78
N GLN A 44 25.09 -17.86 63.70
CA GLN A 44 26.22 -16.93 63.77
C GLN A 44 25.81 -15.54 64.29
N LEU A 45 24.62 -15.07 63.93
CA LEU A 45 24.04 -13.84 64.50
C LEU A 45 23.87 -13.93 66.02
N ALA A 46 23.33 -15.04 66.52
CA ALA A 46 23.15 -15.25 67.95
C ALA A 46 24.49 -15.37 68.71
N GLU A 47 25.53 -15.90 68.06
CA GLU A 47 26.87 -16.00 68.63
C GLU A 47 27.54 -14.63 68.78
N ILE A 48 27.40 -13.76 67.78
CA ILE A 48 27.87 -12.36 67.84
C ILE A 48 27.18 -11.59 68.97
N ASP A 49 25.86 -11.77 69.14
CA ASP A 49 25.11 -11.14 70.23
C ASP A 49 25.60 -11.62 71.61
N ALA A 50 25.94 -12.91 71.73
CA ALA A 50 26.49 -13.48 72.97
C ALA A 50 27.92 -12.99 73.26
N ASP A 51 28.77 -12.85 72.24
CA ASP A 51 30.13 -12.31 72.39
C ASP A 51 30.14 -10.82 72.75
N ARG A 52 29.19 -10.06 72.20
CA ARG A 52 28.95 -8.67 72.61
C ARG A 52 28.50 -8.58 74.07
N ALA A 53 27.56 -9.44 74.48
CA ALA A 53 27.09 -9.48 75.87
C ALA A 53 28.20 -9.88 76.87
N ARG A 54 29.20 -10.65 76.42
CA ARG A 54 30.40 -11.01 77.20
C ARG A 54 31.51 -9.95 77.15
N GLY A 55 31.34 -8.88 76.36
CA GLY A 55 32.32 -7.80 76.21
C GLY A 55 33.58 -8.19 75.42
N LEU A 56 33.53 -9.29 74.64
CA LEU A 56 34.66 -9.78 73.84
C LEU A 56 34.86 -8.98 72.54
N ILE A 57 33.80 -8.32 72.07
CA ILE A 57 33.80 -7.45 70.88
C ILE A 57 33.14 -6.12 71.23
N ASP A 58 33.63 -5.04 70.62
CA ASP A 58 33.02 -3.72 70.79
C ASP A 58 31.71 -3.58 70.00
N GLU A 59 30.91 -2.60 70.38
CA GLU A 59 29.57 -2.37 69.85
C GLU A 59 29.56 -2.06 68.35
N GLN A 60 30.59 -1.37 67.85
CA GLN A 60 30.69 -0.98 66.45
C GLN A 60 31.08 -2.16 65.57
N ALA A 61 32.01 -3.00 66.03
CA ALA A 61 32.43 -4.22 65.37
C ALA A 61 31.28 -5.24 65.30
N ALA A 62 30.51 -5.38 66.39
CA ALA A 62 29.32 -6.25 66.41
C ALA A 62 28.26 -5.79 65.40
N ALA A 63 27.97 -4.48 65.37
CA ALA A 63 27.00 -3.90 64.42
C ALA A 63 27.43 -4.09 62.96
N ALA A 64 28.72 -3.91 62.65
CA ALA A 64 29.25 -4.09 61.30
C ALA A 64 29.16 -5.57 60.84
N ALA A 65 29.52 -6.52 61.71
CA ALA A 65 29.43 -7.94 61.41
C ALA A 65 27.98 -8.40 61.19
N ARG A 66 27.05 -7.87 61.99
CA ARG A 66 25.61 -8.14 61.89
C ARG A 66 25.04 -7.76 60.51
N ILE A 67 25.38 -6.56 60.03
CA ILE A 67 24.89 -6.05 58.74
C ILE A 67 25.39 -6.90 57.57
N GLU A 68 26.64 -7.36 57.61
CA GLU A 68 27.21 -8.21 56.55
C GLU A 68 26.52 -9.58 56.50
N ILE A 69 26.23 -10.19 57.66
CA ILE A 69 25.52 -11.49 57.71
C ILE A 69 24.07 -11.34 57.25
N GLU A 70 23.36 -10.29 57.69
CA GLU A 70 21.99 -10.01 57.23
C GLU A 70 21.93 -9.80 55.72
N ARG A 71 22.92 -9.10 55.13
CA ARG A 71 23.04 -8.94 53.68
C ARG A 71 23.27 -10.27 52.97
N ARG A 72 24.05 -11.20 53.55
CA ARG A 72 24.27 -12.54 53.00
C ARG A 72 23.02 -13.40 53.06
N ILE A 73 22.24 -13.32 54.14
CA ILE A 73 20.93 -13.98 54.25
C ILE A 73 19.97 -13.46 53.17
N LEU A 74 19.91 -12.13 52.97
CA LEU A 74 19.06 -11.53 51.93
C LEU A 74 19.51 -11.94 50.53
N LYS A 75 20.81 -12.10 50.29
CA LYS A 75 21.35 -12.55 49.00
C LYS A 75 21.09 -14.04 48.75
N ALA A 76 21.17 -14.87 49.78
CA ALA A 76 20.79 -16.29 49.73
C ALA A 76 19.28 -16.44 49.44
N ALA A 77 18.43 -15.63 50.09
CA ALA A 77 16.99 -15.60 49.84
C ALA A 77 16.63 -15.02 48.45
N ALA A 78 17.39 -14.04 47.95
CA ALA A 78 17.18 -13.48 46.61
C ALA A 78 17.53 -14.45 45.47
N GLY A 79 18.27 -15.53 45.76
CA GLY A 79 18.50 -16.64 44.82
C GLY A 79 17.23 -17.42 44.45
N GLU A 80 16.17 -17.32 45.26
CA GLU A 80 14.84 -17.91 44.96
C GLU A 80 13.98 -17.02 44.05
N ALA A 81 14.32 -15.73 43.89
CA ALA A 81 13.60 -14.81 43.01
C ALA A 81 14.05 -14.95 41.54
N ALA A 82 14.32 -16.17 41.09
CA ALA A 82 14.37 -16.49 39.69
C ALA A 82 12.97 -16.34 39.10
N VAL A 83 12.79 -15.30 38.28
CA VAL A 83 11.62 -14.95 37.49
C VAL A 83 10.80 -16.20 37.14
N LEU A 84 9.60 -16.33 37.72
CA LEU A 84 8.59 -17.29 37.29
C LEU A 84 8.05 -16.86 35.92
N SER A 85 8.87 -16.92 34.88
CA SER A 85 8.41 -16.98 33.51
C SER A 85 7.82 -18.37 33.31
N ARG A 86 6.55 -18.54 33.69
CA ARG A 86 5.78 -19.75 33.37
C ARG A 86 5.91 -19.97 31.85
N PRO A 87 6.58 -21.04 31.39
CA PRO A 87 6.64 -21.30 29.96
C PRO A 87 5.21 -21.58 29.48
N LEU A 88 4.86 -21.04 28.30
CA LEU A 88 3.61 -21.37 27.63
C LEU A 88 3.50 -22.90 27.52
N PRO A 89 2.32 -23.50 27.77
CA PRO A 89 2.17 -24.94 27.69
C PRO A 89 2.55 -25.42 26.30
N ARG A 90 3.36 -26.49 26.20
CA ARG A 90 3.91 -27.04 24.95
C ARG A 90 2.89 -27.16 23.81
N ARG A 91 1.62 -27.48 24.14
CA ARG A 91 0.52 -27.55 23.17
C ARG A 91 0.21 -26.19 22.53
N LEU A 92 0.22 -25.12 23.30
CA LEU A 92 -0.04 -23.76 22.83
C LEU A 92 1.10 -23.25 21.94
N THR A 93 2.36 -23.57 22.27
CA THR A 93 3.50 -23.26 21.40
C THR A 93 3.41 -24.00 20.08
N ILE A 94 3.10 -25.30 20.08
CA ILE A 94 2.91 -26.09 18.85
C ILE A 94 1.79 -25.52 17.99
N VAL A 95 0.64 -25.18 18.60
CA VAL A 95 -0.49 -24.58 17.88
C VAL A 95 -0.08 -23.24 17.26
N LEU A 96 0.60 -22.36 18.01
CA LEU A 96 1.02 -21.06 17.50
C LEU A 96 1.99 -21.20 16.32
N THR A 97 2.96 -22.11 16.41
CA THR A 97 3.91 -22.39 15.33
C THR A 97 3.21 -22.94 14.09
N LEU A 98 2.28 -23.87 14.26
CA LEU A 98 1.51 -24.44 13.14
C LEU A 98 0.64 -23.36 12.47
N THR A 99 0.00 -22.50 13.25
CA THR A 99 -0.83 -21.40 12.75
C THR A 99 -0.02 -20.41 11.93
N VAL A 100 1.17 -20.00 12.41
CA VAL A 100 2.06 -19.09 11.66
C VAL A 100 2.54 -19.73 10.35
N LEU A 101 2.91 -21.02 10.40
CA LEU A 101 3.35 -21.73 9.20
C LEU A 101 2.22 -21.86 8.17
N THR A 102 1.01 -22.17 8.63
CA THR A 102 -0.17 -22.30 7.78
C THR A 102 -0.57 -20.96 7.18
N ALA A 103 -0.52 -19.88 7.97
CA ALA A 103 -0.78 -18.52 7.50
C ALA A 103 0.25 -18.08 6.46
N ALA A 104 1.54 -18.41 6.65
CA ALA A 104 2.59 -18.11 5.68
C ALA A 104 2.38 -18.85 4.34
N ILE A 105 1.99 -20.13 4.39
CA ILE A 105 1.66 -20.91 3.20
C ILE A 105 0.44 -20.33 2.48
N LEU A 106 -0.64 -20.01 3.21
CA LEU A 106 -1.84 -19.40 2.64
C LEU A 106 -1.54 -18.05 1.97
N LEU A 107 -0.73 -17.21 2.61
CA LEU A 107 -0.31 -15.94 2.06
C LEU A 107 0.52 -16.13 0.78
N TYR A 108 1.43 -17.12 0.76
CA TYR A 108 2.26 -17.43 -0.40
C TYR A 108 1.44 -18.00 -1.57
N VAL A 109 0.44 -18.84 -1.31
CA VAL A 109 -0.44 -19.37 -2.37
C VAL A 109 -1.37 -18.28 -2.92
N ASN A 110 -1.87 -17.38 -2.06
CA ASN A 110 -2.79 -16.32 -2.47
C ASN A 110 -2.10 -15.14 -3.17
N SER A 111 -0.87 -14.80 -2.79
CA SER A 111 -0.14 -13.64 -3.31
C SER A 111 1.06 -14.00 -4.18
N GLY A 112 1.49 -15.27 -4.16
CA GLY A 112 2.61 -15.77 -4.96
C GLY A 112 2.16 -16.58 -6.17
N SER A 113 3.13 -17.14 -6.89
CA SER A 113 2.88 -17.91 -8.12
C SER A 113 3.50 -19.31 -7.97
N PRO A 114 2.89 -20.21 -7.19
CA PRO A 114 3.47 -21.50 -6.78
C PRO A 114 3.65 -22.51 -7.93
N LEU A 115 3.05 -22.23 -9.09
CA LEU A 115 3.04 -23.10 -10.27
C LEU A 115 3.95 -22.61 -11.39
N LEU A 116 4.77 -21.58 -11.16
CA LEU A 116 5.77 -21.19 -12.14
C LEU A 116 6.79 -22.34 -12.30
N PRO A 117 6.98 -22.87 -13.52
CA PRO A 117 8.05 -23.83 -13.77
C PRO A 117 9.38 -23.16 -13.42
N ALA A 118 10.32 -23.91 -12.85
CA ALA A 118 11.67 -23.42 -12.60
C ALA A 118 12.23 -22.92 -13.93
N ALA A 119 12.33 -21.60 -14.08
CA ALA A 119 12.92 -21.01 -15.27
C ALA A 119 14.35 -21.56 -15.41
N PRO A 120 14.75 -22.08 -16.59
CA PRO A 120 16.12 -22.51 -16.80
C PRO A 120 17.02 -21.33 -16.49
N ALA A 121 18.04 -21.59 -15.67
CA ALA A 121 18.94 -20.59 -15.16
C ALA A 121 19.50 -19.71 -16.30
N LEU A 122 18.97 -18.49 -16.42
CA LEU A 122 19.69 -17.35 -16.97
C LEU A 122 20.81 -16.88 -16.00
N VAL A 123 21.19 -17.72 -15.02
CA VAL A 123 22.34 -17.54 -14.14
C VAL A 123 23.56 -18.18 -14.81
N ALA A 124 24.04 -17.50 -15.84
CA ALA A 124 25.45 -17.22 -16.01
C ALA A 124 25.67 -15.71 -15.92
N ALA A 125 25.04 -15.08 -14.91
CA ALA A 125 25.32 -13.73 -14.47
C ALA A 125 26.01 -13.82 -13.10
N ASP A 126 27.22 -14.36 -13.09
CA ASP A 126 28.16 -14.18 -11.96
C ASP A 126 29.03 -12.93 -12.19
N GLN A 127 28.49 -11.94 -12.92
CA GLN A 127 29.14 -10.65 -13.10
C GLN A 127 28.24 -9.54 -12.59
N VAL A 128 28.58 -9.13 -11.37
CA VAL A 128 28.47 -7.78 -10.84
C VAL A 128 27.04 -7.24 -10.74
N ILE A 129 26.48 -7.43 -9.55
CA ILE A 129 25.45 -6.54 -9.00
C ILE A 129 26.10 -5.17 -8.82
N ASP A 130 25.99 -4.34 -9.86
CA ASP A 130 26.05 -2.90 -9.78
C ASP A 130 24.67 -2.40 -10.18
N THR A 131 24.01 -1.61 -9.34
CA THR A 131 22.65 -1.11 -9.57
C THR A 131 22.50 -0.25 -10.85
N GLY A 132 23.59 0.01 -11.59
CA GLY A 132 23.59 0.49 -12.98
C GLY A 132 23.35 -0.57 -14.06
N THR A 133 23.72 -1.84 -13.85
CA THR A 133 23.66 -2.92 -14.86
C THR A 133 22.25 -3.45 -15.10
N ALA A 134 21.40 -3.54 -14.06
CA ALA A 134 20.03 -4.06 -14.21
C ALA A 134 19.17 -3.26 -15.22
N LYS A 135 19.38 -1.94 -15.34
CA LYS A 135 18.70 -1.11 -16.36
C LYS A 135 19.28 -1.34 -17.76
N VAL A 136 20.59 -1.57 -17.85
CA VAL A 136 21.28 -1.90 -19.10
C VAL A 136 20.82 -3.28 -19.61
N ASP A 137 20.65 -4.24 -18.70
CA ASP A 137 20.14 -5.59 -19.01
C ASP A 137 18.70 -5.57 -19.50
N MET A 138 17.82 -4.76 -18.89
CA MET A 138 16.43 -4.67 -19.32
C MET A 138 16.27 -3.99 -20.69
N ARG A 139 17.14 -3.02 -21.02
CA ARG A 139 17.18 -2.44 -22.38
C ARG A 139 17.62 -3.46 -23.42
N GLN A 140 18.66 -4.24 -23.14
CA GLN A 140 19.10 -5.32 -24.05
C GLN A 140 18.10 -6.48 -24.14
N ALA A 141 17.38 -6.78 -23.05
CA ALA A 141 16.29 -7.75 -23.07
C ALA A 141 15.15 -7.27 -23.99
N MET A 142 14.82 -5.98 -23.93
CA MET A 142 13.86 -5.36 -24.86
C MET A 142 14.34 -5.46 -26.32
N ASP A 143 15.61 -5.20 -26.61
CA ASP A 143 16.13 -5.30 -27.99
C ASP A 143 16.00 -6.73 -28.56
N ARG A 144 16.35 -7.73 -27.74
CA ARG A 144 16.19 -9.15 -28.10
C ARG A 144 14.73 -9.52 -28.32
N LEU A 145 13.83 -9.02 -27.46
CA LEU A 145 12.40 -9.26 -27.58
C LEU A 145 11.82 -8.63 -28.85
N LEU A 146 12.18 -7.37 -29.15
CA LEU A 146 11.76 -6.70 -30.39
C LEU A 146 12.30 -7.40 -31.64
N THR A 147 13.54 -7.90 -31.60
CA THR A 147 14.12 -8.68 -32.69
C THR A 147 13.35 -9.98 -32.92
N TYR A 148 13.05 -10.72 -31.85
CA TYR A 148 12.23 -11.93 -31.91
C TYR A 148 10.82 -11.64 -32.46
N LEU A 149 10.18 -10.55 -32.01
CA LEU A 149 8.84 -10.16 -32.45
C LEU A 149 8.79 -9.68 -33.91
N ALA A 150 9.91 -9.24 -34.48
CA ALA A 150 10.00 -8.95 -35.91
C ALA A 150 9.89 -10.23 -36.75
N GLU A 151 10.39 -11.37 -36.25
CA GLU A 151 10.27 -12.68 -36.90
C GLU A 151 8.95 -13.38 -36.55
N HIS A 152 8.39 -13.09 -35.36
CA HIS A 152 7.15 -13.67 -34.82
C HIS A 152 6.10 -12.57 -34.52
N PRO A 153 5.56 -11.90 -35.55
CA PRO A 153 4.66 -10.77 -35.35
C PRO A 153 3.33 -11.15 -34.69
N ASP A 154 2.94 -12.43 -34.71
CA ASP A 154 1.73 -12.98 -34.13
C ASP A 154 1.82 -13.27 -32.62
N ASP A 155 3.00 -13.16 -32.00
CA ASP A 155 3.17 -13.35 -30.57
C ASP A 155 2.59 -12.17 -29.76
N GLN A 156 1.31 -12.31 -29.42
CA GLN A 156 0.58 -11.34 -28.61
C GLN A 156 1.14 -11.19 -27.19
N GLU A 157 1.65 -12.26 -26.59
CA GLU A 157 2.21 -12.21 -25.24
C GLU A 157 3.49 -11.38 -25.24
N GLY A 158 4.37 -11.61 -26.22
CA GLY A 158 5.60 -10.85 -26.42
C GLY A 158 5.33 -9.36 -26.62
N TRP A 159 4.39 -8.99 -27.50
CA TRP A 159 3.97 -7.58 -27.63
C TRP A 159 3.39 -7.02 -26.33
N GLY A 160 2.67 -7.84 -25.55
CA GLY A 160 2.18 -7.47 -24.22
C GLY A 160 3.30 -7.19 -23.21
N HIS A 161 4.42 -7.91 -23.28
CA HIS A 161 5.61 -7.63 -22.48
C HIS A 161 6.28 -6.31 -22.89
N VAL A 162 6.44 -6.09 -24.20
CA VAL A 162 6.98 -4.82 -24.71
C VAL A 162 6.13 -3.65 -24.25
N ARG A 163 4.79 -3.76 -24.36
CA ARG A 163 3.84 -2.72 -23.92
C ARG A 163 4.03 -2.30 -22.46
N ARG A 164 4.28 -3.27 -21.56
CA ARG A 164 4.51 -3.00 -20.14
C ARG A 164 5.88 -2.37 -19.88
N LEU A 165 6.91 -2.79 -20.61
CA LEU A 165 8.29 -2.39 -20.39
C LEU A 165 8.66 -1.08 -21.08
N ALA A 166 8.07 -0.77 -22.24
CA ALA A 166 8.43 0.39 -23.06
C ALA A 166 8.35 1.72 -22.29
N PRO A 167 7.28 2.03 -21.52
CA PRO A 167 7.22 3.26 -20.74
C PRO A 167 8.26 3.33 -19.62
N MET A 168 8.56 2.20 -18.98
CA MET A 168 9.56 2.13 -17.90
C MET A 168 10.97 2.42 -18.41
N LEU A 169 11.25 2.00 -19.65
CA LEU A 169 12.53 2.20 -20.32
C LEU A 169 12.61 3.51 -21.12
N ARG A 170 11.48 4.21 -21.26
CA ARG A 170 11.31 5.40 -22.12
C ARG A 170 11.64 5.09 -23.59
N ARG A 171 11.07 3.98 -24.07
CA ARG A 171 11.28 3.39 -25.41
C ARG A 171 9.96 3.15 -26.14
N GLU A 172 9.01 4.07 -25.97
CA GLU A 172 7.69 4.02 -26.60
C GLU A 172 7.79 4.07 -28.12
N GLY A 173 8.78 4.80 -28.65
CA GLY A 173 9.07 4.87 -30.09
C GLY A 173 9.46 3.52 -30.70
N ASP A 174 10.33 2.77 -30.03
CA ASP A 174 10.79 1.46 -30.52
C ASP A 174 9.65 0.44 -30.51
N TYR A 175 8.76 0.52 -29.53
CA TYR A 175 7.54 -0.29 -29.48
C TYR A 175 6.61 0.03 -30.67
N ALA A 176 6.37 1.32 -30.94
CA ALA A 176 5.54 1.73 -32.06
C ALA A 176 6.16 1.33 -33.41
N GLN A 177 7.48 1.46 -33.56
CA GLN A 177 8.19 1.05 -34.77
C GLN A 177 8.13 -0.47 -35.00
N GLY A 178 8.29 -1.28 -33.95
CA GLY A 178 8.13 -2.73 -34.04
C GLY A 178 6.72 -3.12 -34.48
N LEU A 179 5.69 -2.49 -33.89
CA LEU A 179 4.30 -2.74 -34.25
C LEU A 179 3.95 -2.25 -35.66
N GLU A 180 4.54 -1.16 -36.12
CA GLU A 180 4.39 -0.69 -37.51
C GLU A 180 4.85 -1.76 -38.50
N ALA A 181 6.04 -2.34 -38.27
CA ALA A 181 6.56 -3.43 -39.10
C ALA A 181 5.66 -4.69 -39.03
N ALA A 182 5.17 -5.04 -37.84
CA ALA A 182 4.26 -6.17 -37.65
C ALA A 182 2.92 -5.97 -38.38
N VAL A 183 2.35 -4.77 -38.33
CA VAL A 183 1.12 -4.40 -39.07
C VAL A 183 1.37 -4.41 -40.58
N ALA A 184 2.54 -3.95 -41.05
CA ALA A 184 2.89 -4.01 -42.47
C ALA A 184 3.00 -5.46 -42.98
N ALA A 185 3.53 -6.38 -42.16
CA ALA A 185 3.58 -7.81 -42.47
C ALA A 185 2.19 -8.48 -42.41
N ARG A 186 1.31 -8.00 -41.53
CA ARG A 186 -0.03 -8.58 -41.28
C ARG A 186 -1.11 -7.50 -41.24
N PRO A 187 -1.48 -6.90 -42.38
CA PRO A 187 -2.34 -5.72 -42.41
C PRO A 187 -3.82 -6.02 -42.08
N THR A 188 -4.23 -7.28 -42.00
CA THR A 188 -5.61 -7.67 -41.62
C THR A 188 -5.72 -8.12 -40.17
N ASP A 189 -4.62 -8.06 -39.41
CA ASP A 189 -4.60 -8.44 -38.00
C ASP A 189 -5.12 -7.27 -37.13
N GLY A 190 -6.37 -7.38 -36.70
CA GLY A 190 -7.04 -6.35 -35.89
C GLY A 190 -6.35 -6.12 -34.55
N THR A 191 -5.79 -7.16 -33.93
CA THR A 191 -5.08 -7.04 -32.66
C THR A 191 -3.79 -6.23 -32.82
N LEU A 192 -2.99 -6.51 -33.85
CA LEU A 192 -1.77 -5.73 -34.11
C LEU A 192 -2.07 -4.28 -34.46
N ARG A 193 -3.11 -4.01 -35.25
CA ARG A 193 -3.54 -2.64 -35.55
C ARG A 193 -4.01 -1.90 -34.30
N ALA A 194 -4.75 -2.55 -33.41
CA ALA A 194 -5.17 -1.98 -32.14
C ALA A 194 -3.94 -1.62 -31.27
N LEU A 195 -3.00 -2.55 -31.11
CA LEU A 195 -1.76 -2.32 -30.37
C LEU A 195 -0.93 -1.19 -30.99
N TYR A 196 -0.86 -1.10 -32.32
CA TYR A 196 -0.18 -0.01 -33.01
C TYR A 196 -0.82 1.36 -32.69
N ALA A 197 -2.15 1.46 -32.77
CA ALA A 197 -2.85 2.68 -32.36
C ALA A 197 -2.58 3.03 -30.88
N GLU A 198 -2.63 2.06 -29.96
CA GLU A 198 -2.28 2.25 -28.55
C GLU A 198 -0.85 2.78 -28.37
N SER A 199 0.11 2.23 -29.12
CA SER A 199 1.52 2.62 -29.03
C SER A 199 1.74 4.09 -29.41
N LEU A 200 1.06 4.58 -30.44
CA LEU A 200 1.12 5.99 -30.86
C LEU A 200 0.47 6.93 -29.84
N ILE A 201 -0.60 6.49 -29.19
CA ILE A 201 -1.24 7.24 -28.09
C ILE A 201 -0.29 7.31 -26.88
N ALA A 202 0.38 6.20 -26.56
CA ALA A 202 1.35 6.15 -25.48
C ALA A 202 2.55 7.08 -25.73
N MET A 203 3.07 7.13 -26.97
CA MET A 203 4.11 8.10 -27.37
C MET A 203 3.68 9.56 -27.15
N GLY A 204 2.39 9.86 -27.38
CA GLY A 204 1.80 11.18 -27.12
C GLY A 204 1.49 11.44 -25.64
N GLY A 205 1.89 10.57 -24.71
CA GLY A 205 1.56 10.71 -23.28
C GLY A 205 0.07 10.60 -23.00
N GLY A 206 -0.69 9.90 -23.85
CA GLY A 206 -2.14 9.77 -23.75
C GLY A 206 -2.92 10.77 -24.60
N GLN A 207 -2.28 11.76 -25.24
CA GLN A 207 -2.93 12.61 -26.24
C GLN A 207 -3.10 11.86 -27.56
N ILE A 208 -4.31 11.91 -28.12
CA ILE A 208 -4.63 11.22 -29.38
C ILE A 208 -4.35 12.18 -30.55
N GLY A 209 -3.07 12.24 -30.93
CA GLY A 209 -2.59 13.06 -32.04
C GLY A 209 -3.01 12.55 -33.43
N PRO A 210 -2.70 13.26 -34.52
CA PRO A 210 -3.12 12.91 -35.88
C PRO A 210 -2.75 11.48 -36.32
N ALA A 211 -1.52 11.04 -36.03
CA ALA A 211 -1.06 9.69 -36.37
C ALA A 211 -1.85 8.61 -35.61
N ALA A 212 -2.05 8.80 -34.30
CA ALA A 212 -2.87 7.91 -33.48
C ALA A 212 -4.33 7.87 -33.96
N ARG A 213 -4.92 9.01 -34.33
CA ARG A 213 -6.29 9.05 -34.89
C ARG A 213 -6.40 8.27 -36.20
N LEU A 214 -5.39 8.34 -37.07
CA LEU A 214 -5.36 7.55 -38.30
C LEU A 214 -5.29 6.06 -37.99
N ALA A 215 -4.32 5.64 -37.18
CA ALA A 215 -4.14 4.25 -36.79
C ALA A 215 -5.37 3.67 -36.07
N LEU A 216 -6.03 4.46 -35.22
CA LEU A 216 -7.25 4.05 -34.53
C LEU A 216 -8.42 3.85 -35.51
N ARG A 217 -8.59 4.73 -36.50
CA ARG A 217 -9.60 4.60 -37.55
C ARG A 217 -9.37 3.34 -38.39
N GLU A 218 -8.12 3.10 -38.72
CA GLU A 218 -7.69 1.93 -39.46
C GLU A 218 -7.89 0.63 -38.67
N ALA A 219 -7.58 0.62 -37.37
CA ALA A 219 -7.86 -0.50 -36.48
C ALA A 219 -9.38 -0.77 -36.39
N ALA A 220 -10.19 0.28 -36.23
CA ALA A 220 -11.64 0.19 -36.20
C ALA A 220 -12.25 -0.34 -37.50
N ALA A 221 -11.61 -0.10 -38.65
CA ALA A 221 -12.06 -0.63 -39.94
C ALA A 221 -11.83 -2.14 -40.07
N VAL A 222 -10.82 -2.69 -39.39
CA VAL A 222 -10.48 -4.12 -39.44
C VAL A 222 -11.19 -4.91 -38.34
N ASP A 223 -11.20 -4.40 -37.11
CA ASP A 223 -11.86 -5.03 -35.96
C ASP A 223 -12.67 -3.97 -35.19
N PRO A 224 -13.92 -3.69 -35.63
CA PRO A 224 -14.79 -2.71 -34.99
C PRO A 224 -15.21 -3.11 -33.56
N ALA A 225 -15.19 -4.41 -33.25
CA ALA A 225 -15.62 -4.95 -31.96
C ALA A 225 -14.50 -4.89 -30.91
N ASN A 226 -13.26 -4.61 -31.31
CA ASN A 226 -12.10 -4.58 -30.44
C ASN A 226 -12.32 -3.64 -29.22
N PRO A 227 -12.27 -4.16 -27.98
CA PRO A 227 -12.52 -3.35 -26.79
C PRO A 227 -11.57 -2.16 -26.63
N SER A 228 -10.27 -2.36 -26.92
CA SER A 228 -9.27 -1.29 -26.85
C SER A 228 -9.56 -0.18 -27.85
N VAL A 229 -9.86 -0.53 -29.10
CA VAL A 229 -10.17 0.45 -30.15
C VAL A 229 -11.39 1.28 -29.78
N ARG A 230 -12.45 0.64 -29.27
CA ARG A 230 -13.66 1.35 -28.82
C ARG A 230 -13.38 2.23 -27.60
N TYR A 231 -12.59 1.74 -26.66
CA TYR A 231 -12.16 2.51 -25.50
C TYR A 231 -11.43 3.80 -25.91
N TYR A 232 -10.40 3.68 -26.77
CA TYR A 232 -9.62 4.83 -27.24
C TYR A 232 -10.41 5.74 -28.20
N THR A 233 -11.39 5.21 -28.93
CA THR A 233 -12.33 6.03 -29.73
C THR A 233 -13.17 6.92 -28.81
N GLY A 234 -13.70 6.38 -27.71
CA GLY A 234 -14.38 7.20 -26.71
C GLY A 234 -13.45 8.23 -26.06
N MET A 235 -12.20 7.88 -25.77
CA MET A 235 -11.20 8.83 -25.26
C MET A 235 -10.90 9.95 -26.28
N MET A 236 -10.88 9.64 -27.57
CA MET A 236 -10.70 10.62 -28.65
C MET A 236 -11.85 11.62 -28.66
N TYR A 237 -13.09 11.13 -28.64
CA TYR A 237 -14.27 12.00 -28.55
C TYR A 237 -14.22 12.89 -27.31
N LEU A 238 -13.82 12.34 -26.16
CA LEU A 238 -13.69 13.12 -24.93
C LEU A 238 -12.63 14.23 -25.06
N GLN A 239 -11.47 13.94 -25.66
CA GLN A 239 -10.42 14.95 -25.89
C GLN A 239 -10.85 16.03 -26.89
N ASP A 240 -11.72 15.69 -27.84
CA ASP A 240 -12.30 16.61 -28.81
C ASP A 240 -13.52 17.38 -28.24
N GLY A 241 -13.86 17.20 -26.96
CA GLY A 241 -14.98 17.85 -26.28
C GLY A 241 -16.36 17.28 -26.62
N GLN A 242 -16.41 16.14 -27.32
CA GLN A 242 -17.63 15.45 -27.73
C GLN A 242 -18.05 14.43 -26.65
N GLU A 243 -18.44 14.94 -25.48
CA GLU A 243 -18.77 14.10 -24.31
C GLU A 243 -19.92 13.11 -24.56
N GLU A 244 -20.95 13.53 -25.30
CA GLU A 244 -22.08 12.66 -25.67
C GLU A 244 -21.64 11.49 -26.56
N ALA A 245 -20.78 11.76 -27.55
CA ALA A 245 -20.26 10.73 -28.44
C ALA A 245 -19.33 9.77 -27.69
N ALA A 246 -18.51 10.29 -26.77
CA ALA A 246 -17.68 9.48 -25.88
C ALA A 246 -18.54 8.56 -25.00
N ALA A 247 -19.59 9.11 -24.38
CA ALA A 247 -20.50 8.36 -23.52
C ALA A 247 -21.24 7.27 -24.30
N ALA A 248 -21.78 7.58 -25.49
CA ALA A 248 -22.43 6.60 -26.34
C ALA A 248 -21.48 5.46 -26.75
N THR A 249 -20.24 5.79 -27.12
CA THR A 249 -19.22 4.80 -27.51
C THR A 249 -18.89 3.84 -26.37
N TRP A 250 -18.69 4.38 -25.16
CA TRP A 250 -18.37 3.58 -23.97
C TRP A 250 -19.57 2.80 -23.43
N GLN A 251 -20.78 3.34 -23.54
CA GLN A 251 -21.99 2.60 -23.18
C GLN A 251 -22.16 1.38 -24.08
N ALA A 252 -22.06 1.56 -25.40
CA ALA A 252 -22.12 0.44 -26.33
C ALA A 252 -21.02 -0.59 -26.06
N LEU A 253 -19.81 -0.14 -25.70
CA LEU A 253 -18.71 -1.04 -25.32
C LEU A 253 -19.09 -1.90 -24.10
N LEU A 254 -19.73 -1.32 -23.09
CA LEU A 254 -20.17 -2.05 -21.90
C LEU A 254 -21.33 -3.01 -22.21
N ASP A 255 -22.24 -2.63 -23.10
CA ASP A 255 -23.39 -3.45 -23.47
C ASP A 255 -22.95 -4.72 -24.22
N ASP A 256 -21.93 -4.60 -25.06
CA ASP A 256 -21.39 -5.72 -25.86
C ASP A 256 -20.35 -6.58 -25.12
N SER A 257 -19.98 -6.22 -23.89
CA SER A 257 -18.85 -6.85 -23.18
C SER A 257 -19.25 -7.70 -21.98
N PRO A 258 -18.47 -8.75 -21.66
CA PRO A 258 -18.71 -9.58 -20.49
C PRO A 258 -18.79 -8.77 -19.18
N PRO A 259 -19.63 -9.18 -18.22
CA PRO A 259 -19.78 -8.47 -16.95
C PRO A 259 -18.50 -8.53 -16.09
N ASP A 260 -17.66 -9.54 -16.28
CA ASP A 260 -16.41 -9.80 -15.55
C ASP A 260 -15.16 -9.24 -16.26
N ALA A 261 -15.33 -8.49 -17.35
CA ALA A 261 -14.20 -7.91 -18.06
C ALA A 261 -13.38 -6.98 -17.13
N PRO A 262 -12.06 -7.17 -16.99
CA PRO A 262 -11.25 -6.50 -15.97
C PRO A 262 -11.17 -4.96 -16.14
N TRP A 263 -11.40 -4.46 -17.35
CA TRP A 263 -11.41 -3.04 -17.68
C TRP A 263 -12.78 -2.38 -17.49
N ARG A 264 -13.86 -3.16 -17.25
CA ARG A 264 -15.24 -2.69 -17.22
C ARG A 264 -15.48 -1.57 -16.20
N GLY A 265 -15.02 -1.77 -14.97
CA GLY A 265 -15.17 -0.78 -13.90
C GLY A 265 -14.47 0.56 -14.19
N GLN A 266 -13.40 0.53 -14.99
CA GLN A 266 -12.70 1.75 -15.41
C GLN A 266 -13.56 2.59 -16.39
N VAL A 267 -14.34 1.94 -17.24
CA VAL A 267 -15.24 2.58 -18.22
C VAL A 267 -16.50 3.08 -17.52
N GLU A 268 -17.09 2.28 -16.63
CA GLU A 268 -18.23 2.68 -15.80
C GLU A 268 -17.92 3.92 -14.95
N ALA A 269 -16.75 3.97 -14.32
CA ALA A 269 -16.31 5.14 -13.55
C ALA A 269 -16.11 6.40 -14.43
N ARG A 270 -15.79 6.24 -15.72
CA ARG A 270 -15.71 7.38 -16.67
C ARG A 270 -17.10 7.87 -17.04
N LEU A 271 -18.01 6.96 -17.39
CA LEU A 271 -19.41 7.30 -17.70
C LEU A 271 -20.10 7.99 -16.52
N SER A 272 -19.91 7.49 -15.31
CA SER A 272 -20.45 8.12 -14.10
C SER A 272 -19.94 9.55 -13.91
N ARG A 273 -18.65 9.79 -14.15
CA ARG A 273 -18.07 11.14 -14.09
C ARG A 273 -18.63 12.06 -15.16
N LEU A 274 -18.76 11.60 -16.40
CA LEU A 274 -19.38 12.38 -17.48
C LEU A 274 -20.83 12.74 -17.15
N GLY A 275 -21.63 11.76 -16.71
CA GLY A 275 -23.02 12.01 -16.29
C GLY A 275 -23.10 13.00 -15.12
N GLY A 276 -22.21 12.89 -14.14
CA GLY A 276 -22.14 13.83 -13.00
C GLY A 276 -21.63 15.23 -13.37
N GLN A 277 -20.85 15.38 -14.44
CA GLN A 277 -20.45 16.68 -14.98
C GLN A 277 -21.59 17.30 -15.78
N SER A 278 -22.23 16.52 -16.66
CA SER A 278 -23.39 16.93 -17.44
C SER A 278 -24.55 17.38 -16.54
N ALA A 279 -24.88 16.62 -15.49
CA ALA A 279 -25.92 17.02 -14.53
C ALA A 279 -25.59 18.32 -13.78
N ARG A 280 -24.32 18.55 -13.43
CA ARG A 280 -23.88 19.81 -12.82
C ARG A 280 -23.96 20.98 -13.81
N ALA A 281 -23.57 20.76 -15.07
CA ALA A 281 -23.65 21.77 -16.11
C ALA A 281 -25.11 22.16 -16.40
N ALA A 282 -26.02 21.18 -16.47
CA ALA A 282 -27.45 21.41 -16.60
C ALA A 282 -28.01 22.22 -15.41
N ALA A 283 -27.73 21.80 -14.17
CA ALA A 283 -28.16 22.53 -12.99
C ALA A 283 -27.60 23.96 -12.93
N ALA A 284 -26.35 24.16 -13.36
CA ALA A 284 -25.74 25.49 -13.45
C ALA A 284 -26.41 26.36 -14.52
N SER A 285 -26.75 25.77 -15.68
CA SER A 285 -27.47 26.46 -16.77
C SER A 285 -28.88 26.87 -16.36
N GLU A 286 -29.64 25.96 -15.74
CA GLU A 286 -30.96 26.26 -15.18
C GLU A 286 -30.91 27.40 -14.16
N LEU A 287 -29.92 27.34 -13.25
CA LEU A 287 -29.72 28.38 -12.25
C LEU A 287 -29.34 29.72 -12.89
N ALA A 288 -28.50 29.72 -13.94
CA ALA A 288 -28.10 30.92 -14.66
C ALA A 288 -29.26 31.58 -15.42
N ALA A 289 -30.24 30.80 -15.89
CA ALA A 289 -31.42 31.28 -16.60
C ALA A 289 -32.43 32.02 -15.69
N LEU A 290 -32.35 31.86 -14.37
CA LEU A 290 -33.22 32.55 -13.41
C LEU A 290 -32.87 34.05 -13.29
N PRO A 291 -33.86 34.91 -12.96
CA PRO A 291 -33.61 36.30 -12.58
C PRO A 291 -32.59 36.40 -11.43
N PRO A 292 -31.76 37.47 -11.36
CA PRO A 292 -30.67 37.56 -10.40
C PRO A 292 -31.09 37.37 -8.93
N GLU A 293 -32.24 37.91 -8.53
CA GLU A 293 -32.73 37.78 -7.15
C GLU A 293 -33.19 36.36 -6.83
N GLU A 294 -33.95 35.73 -7.73
CA GLU A 294 -34.41 34.35 -7.56
C GLU A 294 -33.25 33.36 -7.58
N ARG A 295 -32.27 33.60 -8.45
CA ARG A 295 -31.00 32.86 -8.49
C ARG A 295 -30.27 32.95 -7.15
N MET A 296 -30.13 34.15 -6.58
CA MET A 296 -29.47 34.35 -5.29
C MET A 296 -30.23 33.67 -4.14
N ALA A 297 -31.56 33.77 -4.12
CA ALA A 297 -32.40 33.09 -3.14
C ALA A 297 -32.23 31.56 -3.23
N ARG A 298 -32.19 31.01 -4.45
CA ARG A 298 -31.97 29.58 -4.67
C ARG A 298 -30.56 29.13 -4.24
N ILE A 299 -29.51 29.90 -4.55
CA ILE A 299 -28.14 29.61 -4.07
C ILE A 299 -28.08 29.61 -2.54
N ARG A 300 -28.65 30.62 -1.87
CA ARG A 300 -28.70 30.65 -0.40
C ARG A 300 -29.40 29.42 0.16
N GLY A 301 -30.54 29.02 -0.42
CA GLY A 301 -31.25 27.80 -0.04
C GLY A 301 -30.39 26.53 -0.19
N MET A 302 -29.58 26.42 -1.25
CA MET A 302 -28.66 25.29 -1.44
C MET A 302 -27.54 25.27 -0.39
N VAL A 303 -26.98 26.43 -0.05
CA VAL A 303 -25.93 26.55 0.99
C VAL A 303 -26.48 26.26 2.38
N GLU A 304 -27.68 26.73 2.71
CA GLU A 304 -28.37 26.40 3.97
C GLU A 304 -28.73 24.92 4.03
N GLY A 305 -29.16 24.31 2.93
CA GLY A 305 -29.38 22.87 2.83
C GLY A 305 -28.10 22.05 3.08
N LEU A 306 -26.96 22.52 2.55
CA LEU A 306 -25.65 21.93 2.84
C LEU A 306 -25.31 22.06 4.34
N ALA A 307 -25.48 23.25 4.93
CA ALA A 307 -25.24 23.46 6.34
C ALA A 307 -26.11 22.55 7.23
N ALA A 308 -27.39 22.40 6.90
CA ALA A 308 -28.32 21.53 7.61
C ALA A 308 -27.90 20.05 7.56
N ARG A 309 -27.35 19.59 6.42
CA ARG A 309 -26.85 18.21 6.24
C ARG A 309 -25.54 17.95 6.97
N LEU A 310 -24.69 18.97 7.12
CA LEU A 310 -23.41 18.84 7.83
C LEU A 310 -23.56 18.82 9.36
N ARG A 311 -24.63 19.40 9.90
CA ARG A 311 -24.93 19.35 11.35
C ARG A 311 -24.92 17.93 11.94
N PRO A 312 -25.61 16.93 11.38
CA PRO A 312 -25.56 15.55 11.89
C PRO A 312 -24.27 14.81 11.55
N VAL A 313 -23.54 15.22 10.51
CA VAL A 313 -22.25 14.62 10.10
C VAL A 313 -21.12 15.58 10.48
N ALA A 314 -20.97 15.82 11.78
CA ALA A 314 -20.09 16.84 12.31
C ALA A 314 -18.61 16.62 11.95
N GLU A 315 -18.20 15.40 11.62
CA GLU A 315 -16.81 15.03 11.30
C GLU A 315 -16.42 15.23 9.82
N ASP A 316 -17.36 15.64 8.94
CA ASP A 316 -17.05 15.90 7.52
C ASP A 316 -16.23 17.19 7.32
N ARG A 317 -14.92 17.09 7.57
CA ARG A 317 -13.94 18.17 7.45
C ARG A 317 -13.95 18.86 6.09
N GLU A 318 -14.08 18.09 5.00
CA GLU A 318 -14.15 18.64 3.65
C GLU A 318 -15.48 19.34 3.40
N GLY A 319 -16.57 18.79 3.94
CA GLY A 319 -17.89 19.40 3.94
C GLY A 319 -17.89 20.79 4.58
N TRP A 320 -17.30 20.91 5.77
CA TRP A 320 -17.15 22.20 6.46
C TRP A 320 -16.26 23.19 5.67
N ALA A 321 -15.17 22.72 5.06
CA ALA A 321 -14.33 23.56 4.20
C ALA A 321 -15.08 24.06 2.94
N ARG A 322 -15.90 23.20 2.31
CA ARG A 322 -16.77 23.59 1.19
C ARG A 322 -17.81 24.63 1.62
N LEU A 323 -18.42 24.44 2.80
CA LEU A 323 -19.41 25.35 3.35
C LEU A 323 -18.82 26.74 3.64
N ALA A 324 -17.61 26.80 4.20
CA ALA A 324 -16.90 28.05 4.45
C ALA A 324 -16.68 28.87 3.18
N ARG A 325 -16.24 28.22 2.09
CA ARG A 325 -16.08 28.88 0.79
C ARG A 325 -17.41 29.36 0.21
N ALA A 326 -18.47 28.57 0.34
CA ALA A 326 -19.79 28.94 -0.14
C ALA A 326 -20.34 30.19 0.58
N TYR A 327 -20.20 30.28 1.90
CA TYR A 327 -20.57 31.47 2.66
C TYR A 327 -19.71 32.69 2.31
N SER A 328 -18.41 32.50 2.05
CA SER A 328 -17.51 33.58 1.62
C SER A 328 -17.98 34.20 0.29
N VAL A 329 -18.32 33.38 -0.70
CA VAL A 329 -18.85 33.84 -2.00
C VAL A 329 -20.20 34.56 -1.84
N LEU A 330 -21.02 34.17 -0.86
CA LEU A 330 -22.29 34.83 -0.54
C LEU A 330 -22.13 36.13 0.28
N GLY A 331 -20.91 36.47 0.72
CA GLY A 331 -20.64 37.62 1.59
C GLY A 331 -21.06 37.41 3.06
N GLU A 332 -21.33 36.17 3.46
CA GLU A 332 -21.74 35.81 4.83
C GLU A 332 -20.50 35.54 5.71
N ALA A 333 -19.69 36.58 5.95
CA ALA A 333 -18.36 36.48 6.56
C ALA A 333 -18.33 35.75 7.92
N GLU A 334 -19.29 36.03 8.81
CA GLU A 334 -19.35 35.37 10.12
C GLU A 334 -19.62 33.87 10.02
N LYS A 335 -20.54 33.46 9.14
CA LYS A 335 -20.83 32.04 8.90
C LYS A 335 -19.68 31.34 8.19
N ALA A 336 -19.03 32.03 7.26
CA ALA A 336 -17.83 31.54 6.57
C ALA A 336 -16.71 31.24 7.56
N LYS A 337 -16.43 32.16 8.50
CA LYS A 337 -15.43 31.99 9.55
C LYS A 337 -15.78 30.84 10.50
N ALA A 338 -17.02 30.75 10.96
CA ALA A 338 -17.45 29.65 11.84
C ALA A 338 -17.30 28.27 11.19
N ALA A 339 -17.68 28.14 9.90
CA ALA A 339 -17.50 26.91 9.15
C ALA A 339 -16.01 26.60 8.90
N HIS A 340 -15.19 27.62 8.65
CA HIS A 340 -13.75 27.50 8.46
C HIS A 340 -13.05 27.00 9.72
N ASP A 341 -13.34 27.60 10.87
CA ASP A 341 -12.77 27.22 12.17
C ASP A 341 -13.14 25.78 12.53
N THR A 342 -14.38 25.37 12.21
CA THR A 342 -14.84 23.99 12.38
C THR A 342 -14.04 23.03 11.49
N ALA A 343 -13.89 23.35 10.21
CA ALA A 343 -13.09 22.55 9.27
C ALA A 343 -11.62 22.40 9.75
N LEU A 344 -11.01 23.49 10.21
CA LEU A 344 -9.62 23.53 10.67
C LEU A 344 -9.43 22.73 11.96
N LYS A 345 -10.39 22.80 12.89
CA LYS A 345 -10.39 21.99 14.12
C LYS A 345 -10.42 20.50 13.76
N LEU A 346 -11.36 20.09 12.91
CA LEU A 346 -11.49 18.69 12.50
C LEU A 346 -10.27 18.19 11.72
N ALA A 347 -9.69 19.03 10.85
CA ALA A 347 -8.49 18.70 10.10
C ALA A 347 -7.29 18.48 11.04
N ARG A 348 -7.15 19.28 12.11
CA ARG A 348 -6.12 19.09 13.15
C ARG A 348 -6.33 17.83 13.96
N GLU A 349 -7.56 17.57 14.40
CA GLU A 349 -7.92 16.36 15.15
C GLU A 349 -7.63 15.09 14.34
N ALA A 350 -7.83 15.13 13.03
CA ALA A 350 -7.59 14.02 12.13
C ALA A 350 -6.17 13.97 11.52
N GLY A 351 -5.29 14.92 11.86
CA GLY A 351 -3.92 14.99 11.32
C GLY A 351 -3.82 15.25 9.81
N ASP A 352 -4.82 15.91 9.21
CA ASP A 352 -4.89 16.19 7.77
C ASP A 352 -4.06 17.43 7.41
N ALA A 353 -2.75 17.24 7.27
CA ALA A 353 -1.80 18.33 6.99
C ALA A 353 -2.12 19.09 5.69
N ALA A 354 -2.58 18.38 4.65
CA ALA A 354 -2.92 18.98 3.37
C ALA A 354 -4.14 19.92 3.48
N LEU A 355 -5.18 19.50 4.21
CA LEU A 355 -6.36 20.33 4.42
C LEU A 355 -6.07 21.54 5.32
N ILE A 356 -5.22 21.38 6.34
CA ILE A 356 -4.79 22.49 7.20
C ILE A 356 -4.06 23.56 6.39
N GLU A 357 -3.11 23.15 5.54
CA GLU A 357 -2.36 24.07 4.69
C GLU A 357 -3.29 24.80 3.71
N ALA A 358 -4.19 24.07 3.04
CA ALA A 358 -5.17 24.66 2.12
C ALA A 358 -6.08 25.68 2.83
N LEU A 359 -6.58 25.36 4.02
CA LEU A 359 -7.42 26.28 4.81
C LEU A 359 -6.63 27.52 5.27
N GLN A 360 -5.34 27.39 5.59
CA GLN A 360 -4.52 28.54 5.97
C GLN A 360 -4.23 29.49 4.80
N GLN A 361 -4.10 28.95 3.58
CA GLN A 361 -3.91 29.74 2.36
C GLN A 361 -5.21 30.42 1.89
N ASP A 362 -6.34 29.72 1.99
CA ASP A 362 -7.67 30.19 1.59
C ASP A 362 -8.47 30.83 2.74
N GLY A 363 -7.81 31.20 3.83
CA GLY A 363 -8.45 31.80 5.00
C GLY A 363 -9.35 32.97 4.59
N PRO A 364 -10.52 33.15 5.22
CA PRO A 364 -11.50 34.15 4.80
C PRO A 364 -10.81 35.52 4.80
N ALA A 365 -10.51 36.03 3.61
CA ALA A 365 -9.88 37.32 3.46
C ALA A 365 -10.82 38.34 4.10
N ALA A 366 -10.32 39.04 5.12
CA ALA A 366 -10.94 40.26 5.61
C ALA A 366 -10.89 41.29 4.47
N ARG A 367 -11.93 41.32 3.63
CA ARG A 367 -12.19 42.40 2.69
C ARG A 367 -13.55 42.99 2.99
#